data_AF-R9KFD9-F1
#
_entry.id   AF-R9KFD9-F1
#
_cell.length_a   1.000
_cell.length_b   1.000
_cell.length_c   1.000
_cell.angle_alpha   90.00
_cell.angle_beta   90.00
_cell.angle_gamma   90.00
#
_symmetry.space_group_name_H-M   'P 1'
#
loop_
_entity.id
_entity.type
_entity.pdbx_description
1 polymer ?
#
loop_
_entity_poly.entity_id
_entity_poly.type
_entity_poly.pdbx_seq_one_letter_code
_entity_poly.pdbx_strand_id
1 'polypeptide(L)'
;MPQNYTPEFKKKIVRLHEKEGRTYKSITAEYGVSKASISKWCRELCEECQTSPQDKEEYDSMKENLRLKRENDELKKEIAFLKKAAAFFAKEID
;
A
#
# COMPACT_ATOMS: atom_id res chain seq x y z
N MET A 1 -13.24 -25.17 24.55
CA MET A 1 -12.23 -25.78 23.66
C MET A 1 -11.93 -24.78 22.55
N PRO A 2 -10.66 -24.42 22.27
CA PRO A 2 -10.35 -23.64 21.07
C PRO A 2 -10.74 -24.46 19.84
N GLN A 3 -11.63 -23.93 18.99
CA GLN A 3 -11.88 -24.53 17.69
C GLN A 3 -10.62 -24.35 16.84
N ASN A 4 -9.87 -25.43 16.65
CA ASN A 4 -8.71 -25.44 15.78
C ASN A 4 -9.17 -25.61 14.32
N TYR A 5 -9.18 -24.50 13.60
CA TYR A 5 -9.40 -24.49 12.16
C TYR A 5 -8.09 -24.76 11.43
N THR A 6 -8.13 -25.58 10.38
CA THR A 6 -6.96 -25.87 9.56
C THR A 6 -6.48 -24.59 8.84
N PRO A 7 -5.16 -24.44 8.61
CA PRO A 7 -4.63 -23.28 7.88
C PRO A 7 -5.29 -23.08 6.51
N GLU A 8 -5.55 -24.17 5.78
CA GLU A 8 -6.24 -24.14 4.49
C GLU A 8 -7.66 -23.57 4.57
N PHE A 9 -8.39 -23.94 5.63
CA PHE A 9 -9.72 -23.41 5.86
C PHE A 9 -9.68 -21.90 6.17
N LYS A 10 -8.75 -21.46 7.01
CA LYS A 10 -8.57 -20.02 7.31
C LYS A 10 -8.27 -19.23 6.04
N LYS A 11 -7.34 -19.71 5.20
CA LYS A 11 -6.99 -19.09 3.91
C LYS A 11 -8.19 -18.98 2.98
N LYS A 12 -9.01 -20.05 2.88
CA LYS A 12 -10.24 -20.03 2.08
C LYS A 12 -11.19 -18.94 2.55
N ILE A 13 -11.43 -18.86 3.85
CA ILE A 13 -12.36 -17.89 4.44
C ILE A 13 -11.90 -16.44 4.23
N VAL A 14 -10.62 -16.15 4.43
CA VAL A 14 -10.05 -14.81 4.17
C VAL A 14 -10.14 -14.47 2.68
N ARG A 15 -9.85 -15.42 1.79
CA ARG A 15 -9.98 -15.23 0.33
C ARG A 15 -11.40 -14.89 -0.10
N LEU A 16 -12.42 -15.52 0.47
CA LEU A 16 -13.83 -15.20 0.21
C LEU A 16 -14.15 -13.75 0.61
N HIS A 17 -13.56 -13.25 1.70
CA HIS A 17 -13.77 -11.88 2.14
C HIS A 17 -13.01 -10.88 1.26
N GLU A 18 -11.71 -11.08 1.04
CA GLU A 18 -10.86 -10.10 0.35
C GLU A 18 -11.01 -10.12 -1.18
N LYS A 19 -11.04 -11.32 -1.80
CA LYS A 19 -11.10 -11.43 -3.26
C LYS A 19 -12.51 -11.40 -3.80
N GLU A 20 -13.46 -12.00 -3.09
CA GLU A 20 -14.86 -12.08 -3.53
C GLU A 20 -15.76 -11.03 -2.87
N GLY A 21 -15.23 -10.21 -1.95
CA GLY A 21 -15.97 -9.12 -1.32
C GLY A 21 -17.12 -9.57 -0.41
N ARG A 22 -17.15 -10.86 -0.01
CA ARG A 22 -18.24 -11.40 0.82
C ARG A 22 -18.23 -10.74 2.19
N THR A 23 -19.40 -10.35 2.68
CA THR A 23 -19.49 -9.76 4.02
C THR A 23 -19.27 -10.80 5.11
N TYR A 24 -18.73 -10.36 6.25
CA TYR A 24 -18.57 -11.23 7.42
C TYR A 24 -19.86 -11.97 7.77
N LYS A 25 -21.02 -11.30 7.74
CA LYS A 25 -22.32 -11.92 8.04
C LYS A 25 -22.63 -13.13 7.15
N SER A 26 -22.37 -13.02 5.84
CA SER A 26 -22.61 -14.12 4.90
C SER A 26 -21.70 -15.31 5.22
N ILE A 27 -20.43 -15.05 5.49
CA ILE A 27 -19.45 -16.09 5.82
C ILE A 27 -19.78 -16.77 7.15
N THR A 28 -20.16 -16.00 8.17
CA THR A 28 -20.58 -16.54 9.48
C THR A 28 -21.80 -17.44 9.35
N ALA A 29 -22.77 -17.05 8.52
CA ALA A 29 -24.02 -17.81 8.32
C ALA A 29 -23.80 -19.14 7.58
N GLU A 30 -22.89 -19.16 6.60
CA GLU A 30 -22.62 -20.34 5.76
C GLU A 30 -21.63 -21.31 6.41
N TYR A 31 -20.58 -20.79 7.03
CA TYR A 31 -19.47 -21.60 7.55
C TYR A 31 -19.49 -21.76 9.09
N GLY A 32 -20.41 -21.09 9.78
CA GLY A 32 -20.52 -21.15 11.24
C GLY A 32 -19.34 -20.53 11.99
N VAL A 33 -18.53 -19.72 11.31
CA VAL A 33 -17.32 -19.12 11.88
C VAL A 33 -17.64 -17.76 12.50
N SER A 34 -17.17 -17.51 13.71
CA SER A 34 -17.39 -16.21 14.36
C SER A 34 -16.73 -15.06 13.60
N LYS A 35 -17.38 -13.87 13.57
CA LYS A 35 -16.80 -12.65 12.98
C LYS A 35 -15.41 -12.32 13.55
N ALA A 36 -15.22 -12.53 14.85
CA ALA A 36 -13.95 -12.27 15.51
C ALA A 36 -12.83 -13.19 14.98
N SER A 37 -13.13 -14.47 14.75
CA SER A 37 -12.19 -15.42 14.15
C SER A 37 -11.81 -15.01 12.72
N ILE A 38 -12.79 -14.62 11.89
CA ILE A 38 -12.53 -14.18 10.52
C ILE A 38 -11.64 -12.92 10.53
N SER A 39 -11.99 -11.92 11.35
CA SER A 39 -11.20 -10.69 11.47
C SER A 39 -9.78 -10.97 11.95
N LYS A 40 -9.59 -11.92 12.88
CA LYS A 40 -8.27 -12.35 13.35
C LYS A 40 -7.47 -12.98 12.21
N TRP A 41 -8.06 -13.87 11.42
CA TRP A 41 -7.37 -14.52 10.30
C TRP A 41 -7.05 -13.55 9.16
N CYS A 42 -7.92 -12.58 8.86
CA CYS A 42 -7.59 -11.53 7.90
C CYS A 42 -6.37 -10.74 8.37
N ARG A 43 -6.27 -10.44 9.68
CA ARG A 43 -5.09 -9.75 10.23
C ARG A 43 -3.84 -10.62 10.20
N GLU A 44 -3.94 -11.90 10.59
CA GLU A 44 -2.81 -12.85 10.56
C GLU A 44 -2.29 -13.06 9.12
N LEU A 45 -3.18 -13.22 8.14
CA LEU A 45 -2.77 -13.36 6.73
C LEU A 45 -2.24 -12.06 6.13
N CYS A 46 -2.81 -10.92 6.50
CA CYS A 46 -2.31 -9.62 6.06
C CYS A 46 -0.94 -9.33 6.69
N GLU A 47 -0.73 -9.68 7.96
CA GLU A 47 0.58 -9.65 8.61
C GLU A 47 1.56 -10.62 7.93
N GLU A 48 1.14 -11.84 7.54
CA GLU A 48 1.97 -12.76 6.72
C GLU A 48 2.32 -12.18 5.34
N CYS A 49 1.40 -11.48 4.67
CA CYS A 49 1.69 -10.77 3.41
C CYS A 49 2.55 -9.50 3.62
N GLN A 50 2.45 -8.83 4.77
CA GLN A 50 3.24 -7.64 5.12
C GLN A 50 4.56 -7.96 5.86
N THR A 51 4.84 -9.24 6.12
CA THR A 51 6.09 -9.68 6.76
C THR A 51 7.14 -10.15 5.77
N SER A 52 6.80 -10.20 4.48
CA SER A 52 7.79 -10.13 3.40
C SER A 52 8.55 -8.79 3.55
N PRO A 53 9.82 -8.80 3.99
CA PRO A 53 10.60 -7.57 4.14
C PRO A 53 10.69 -6.83 2.81
N GLN A 54 10.69 -7.59 1.71
CA GLN A 54 10.72 -7.10 0.34
C GLN A 54 9.48 -6.28 -0.03
N ASP A 55 8.26 -6.69 0.37
CA ASP A 55 7.05 -5.94 0.01
C ASP A 55 6.95 -4.60 0.78
N LYS A 56 7.45 -4.56 2.02
CA LYS A 56 7.58 -3.31 2.78
C LYS A 56 8.62 -2.39 2.19
N GLU A 57 9.78 -2.94 1.87
CA GLU A 57 10.90 -2.18 1.28
C GLU A 57 10.54 -1.67 -0.12
N GLU A 58 9.77 -2.42 -0.90
CA GLU A 58 9.23 -2.00 -2.19
C GLU A 58 8.18 -0.90 -2.05
N TYR A 59 7.26 -1.01 -1.08
CA TYR A 59 6.28 0.05 -0.79
C TYR A 59 6.96 1.35 -0.34
N ASP A 60 7.91 1.27 0.58
CA ASP A 60 8.67 2.42 1.06
C ASP A 60 9.53 3.03 -0.05
N SER A 61 10.15 2.20 -0.89
CA SER A 61 10.90 2.64 -2.08
C SER A 61 10.00 3.35 -3.09
N MET A 62 8.79 2.86 -3.32
CA MET A 62 7.83 3.49 -4.23
C MET A 62 7.39 4.86 -3.72
N LYS A 63 7.14 4.97 -2.41
CA LYS A 63 6.80 6.24 -1.75
C LYS A 63 7.95 7.24 -1.86
N GLU A 64 9.17 6.79 -1.65
CA GLU A 64 10.37 7.64 -1.75
C GLU A 64 10.62 8.11 -3.20
N ASN A 65 10.45 7.22 -4.19
CA ASN A 65 10.57 7.56 -5.60
C ASN A 65 9.59 8.67 -6.00
N LEU A 66 8.36 8.62 -5.49
CA LEU A 66 7.36 9.65 -5.73
C LEU A 66 7.76 11.00 -5.10
N ARG A 67 8.32 10.98 -3.89
CA ARG A 67 8.83 12.20 -3.23
C ARG A 67 9.96 12.83 -4.04
N LEU A 68 10.96 12.02 -4.41
CA LEU A 68 12.12 12.46 -5.19
C LEU A 68 11.71 13.01 -6.56
N LYS A 69 10.72 12.42 -7.24
CA LYS A 69 10.20 12.95 -8.52
C LYS A 69 9.61 14.36 -8.37
N ARG A 70 8.83 14.60 -7.31
CA ARG A 70 8.26 15.94 -7.05
C ARG A 70 9.36 16.97 -6.80
N GLU A 71 10.32 16.63 -5.96
CA GLU A 71 11.46 17.51 -5.66
C GLU A 71 12.31 17.79 -6.91
N ASN A 72 12.54 16.78 -7.75
CA ASN A 72 13.26 16.95 -9.01
C ASN A 72 12.53 17.89 -9.98
N ASP A 73 11.20 17.80 -10.05
CA ASP A 73 10.38 18.67 -10.89
C ASP A 73 10.36 20.11 -10.36
N GLU A 74 10.34 20.30 -9.04
CA GLU A 74 10.47 21.63 -8.41
C GLU A 74 11.82 22.26 -8.70
N LEU A 75 12.92 21.52 -8.49
CA LEU A 75 14.28 21.98 -8.81
C LEU A 75 14.44 22.33 -10.29
N LYS A 76 13.88 21.53 -11.20
CA LYS A 76 13.90 21.84 -12.64
C LYS A 76 13.18 23.14 -12.96
N LYS A 77 12.05 23.43 -12.32
CA LYS A 77 11.33 24.70 -12.49
C LYS A 77 12.15 25.87 -11.98
N GLU A 78 12.80 25.72 -10.83
CA GLU A 78 13.65 26.76 -10.26
C GLU A 78 14.87 27.04 -11.13
N ILE A 79 15.56 25.99 -11.62
CA ILE A 79 16.65 26.13 -12.60
C ILE A 79 16.17 26.83 -13.87
N ALA A 80 14.99 26.48 -14.40
CA ALA A 80 14.44 27.12 -15.58
C ALA A 80 14.13 28.60 -15.34
N PHE A 81 13.63 28.95 -14.15
CA PHE A 81 13.38 30.33 -13.75
C PHE A 81 14.68 31.13 -13.64
N LEU A 82 15.68 30.60 -12.93
CA LEU A 82 16.99 31.24 -12.77
C LEU A 82 17.70 31.43 -14.11
N LYS A 83 17.63 30.46 -15.02
CA LYS A 83 18.16 30.59 -16.38
C LYS A 83 17.47 31.71 -17.17
N LYS A 84 16.15 31.84 -17.05
CA LYS A 84 15.41 32.95 -17.69
C LYS A 84 15.80 34.30 -17.09
N ALA A 85 15.93 34.39 -15.77
CA ALA A 85 16.37 35.61 -15.10
C ALA A 85 17.79 35.99 -15.52
N ALA A 86 18.74 35.05 -15.52
CA ALA A 86 20.11 35.28 -15.97
C ALA A 86 20.17 35.75 -17.43
N ALA A 87 19.38 35.14 -18.33
CA ALA A 87 19.28 35.57 -19.72
C ALA A 87 18.65 36.96 -19.89
N PHE A 88 17.70 37.33 -19.03
CA PHE A 88 17.12 38.67 -19.00
C PHE A 88 18.17 39.72 -18.59
N PHE A 89 18.88 39.50 -17.48
CA PHE A 89 19.91 40.42 -16.99
C PHE A 89 21.09 40.54 -17.96
N ALA A 90 21.52 39.45 -18.58
CA ALA A 90 22.59 39.49 -19.59
C ALA A 90 22.24 40.35 -20.82
N LYS A 91 20.94 40.53 -21.11
CA LYS A 91 20.46 41.33 -22.25
C LYS A 91 20.32 42.83 -21.94
N GLU A 92 20.33 43.23 -20.67
CA GLU A 92 20.30 44.66 -20.25
C GLU A 92 21.71 45.27 -20.12
N ILE A 93 22.77 44.46 -20.24
CA ILE A 93 24.18 44.90 -20.11
C ILE A 93 24.83 45.16 -21.50
N ASP A 94 24.18 44.74 -22.59
CA ASP A 94 24.47 45.16 -23.98
C ASP A 94 23.69 46.42 -24.36
#